data_AF-A0AAN4CD84-F1
#
_entry.id   AF-A0AAN4CD84-F1
#
_cell.length_a   1.000
_cell.length_b   1.000
_cell.length_c   1.000
_cell.angle_alpha   90.00
_cell.angle_beta   90.00
_cell.angle_gamma   90.00
#
_symmetry.space_group_name_H-M   'P 1'
#
loop_
_entity.id
_entity.type
_entity.pdbx_description
1 polymer ?
#
loop_
_entity_poly.entity_id
_entity_poly.type
_entity_poly.pdbx_seq_one_letter_code
_entity_poly.pdbx_strand_id
1 'polypeptide(L)'
;MCEYHDYEIINKYRNIFSELSKTEQSRCGCVYEMYQRNLSTAIDGYLSELTQEDKIKVIQLARAEFDYISPEEITEAIRQNQEDGYCSHGLDPNCCPLGCGDI
;
A
#
# COMPACT_ATOMS: atom_id res chain seq x y z
N MET A 1 31.01 -7.04 2.61
CA MET A 1 30.60 -5.62 2.71
C MET A 1 29.23 -5.37 2.09
N CYS A 2 28.91 -5.96 0.93
CA CYS A 2 27.56 -5.88 0.32
C CYS A 2 26.44 -6.45 1.22
N GLU A 3 26.61 -7.67 1.76
CA GLU A 3 25.58 -8.32 2.58
C GLU A 3 25.21 -7.57 3.88
N TYR A 4 26.17 -6.87 4.49
CA TYR A 4 25.91 -6.08 5.71
C TYR A 4 25.07 -4.84 5.40
N HIS A 5 25.34 -4.20 4.25
CA HIS A 5 24.56 -3.04 3.80
C HIS A 5 23.11 -3.42 3.48
N ASP A 6 22.92 -4.57 2.82
CA ASP A 6 21.59 -5.08 2.50
C ASP A 6 20.77 -5.39 3.75
N TYR A 7 21.40 -5.99 4.77
CA TYR A 7 20.74 -6.27 6.04
C TYR A 7 20.32 -4.99 6.78
N GLU A 8 21.16 -3.96 6.81
CA GLU A 8 20.84 -2.66 7.42
C GLU A 8 19.67 -1.96 6.68
N ILE A 9 19.71 -1.92 5.35
CA ILE A 9 18.63 -1.36 4.52
C ILE A 9 17.31 -2.08 4.81
N ILE A 10 17.29 -3.41 4.72
CA ILE A 10 16.07 -4.22 4.89
C ILE A 10 15.48 -4.00 6.30
N ASN A 11 16.30 -4.03 7.35
CA ASN A 11 15.80 -3.82 8.71
C ASN A 11 15.30 -2.40 8.96
N LYS A 12 15.98 -1.39 8.39
CA LYS A 12 15.52 0.00 8.46
C LYS A 12 14.11 0.12 7.87
N TYR A 13 13.90 -0.37 6.64
CA TYR A 13 12.62 -0.25 5.97
C TYR A 13 11.53 -1.14 6.58
N ARG A 14 11.88 -2.32 7.11
CA ARG A 14 10.94 -3.14 7.89
C ARG A 14 10.34 -2.37 9.06
N ASN A 15 11.20 -1.68 9.82
CA ASN A 15 10.74 -0.87 10.96
C ASN A 15 9.87 0.31 10.50
N ILE A 16 10.27 1.00 9.43
CA ILE A 16 9.46 2.09 8.85
C ILE A 16 8.08 1.58 8.43
N PHE A 17 8.01 0.49 7.67
CA PHE A 17 6.75 -0.05 7.15
C PHE A 17 5.86 -0.62 8.26
N SER A 18 6.45 -1.18 9.32
CA SER A 18 5.70 -1.57 10.53
C SER A 18 4.98 -0.36 11.18
N GLU A 19 5.65 0.78 11.30
CA GLU A 19 5.01 1.98 11.87
C GLU A 19 4.00 2.63 10.92
N LEU A 20 4.26 2.62 9.62
CA LEU A 20 3.27 3.05 8.61
C LEU A 20 2.03 2.16 8.66
N SER A 21 2.19 0.84 8.72
CA SER A 21 1.09 -0.12 8.80
C SER A 21 0.16 0.18 9.99
N LYS A 22 0.71 0.42 11.19
CA LYS A 22 -0.07 0.82 12.37
C LYS A 22 -0.82 2.14 12.16
N THR A 23 -0.16 3.11 11.52
CA THR A 23 -0.75 4.42 11.23
C THR A 23 -1.93 4.28 10.25
N GLU A 24 -1.74 3.57 9.14
CA GLU A 24 -2.76 3.41 8.11
C GLU A 24 -3.92 2.51 8.54
N GLN A 25 -3.66 1.51 9.38
CA GLN A 25 -4.71 0.67 9.97
C GLN A 25 -5.72 1.51 10.78
N SER A 26 -5.27 2.59 11.43
CA SER A 26 -6.17 3.49 12.17
C SER A 26 -6.99 4.43 11.28
N ARG A 27 -6.66 4.53 9.98
CA ARG A 27 -7.21 5.51 9.03
C ARG A 27 -8.04 4.90 7.90
N CYS A 28 -8.14 3.57 7.84
CA CYS A 28 -8.80 2.86 6.75
C CYS A 28 -10.28 2.54 6.99
N GLY A 29 -10.84 2.89 8.16
CA GLY A 29 -12.23 2.54 8.51
C GLY A 29 -12.48 1.03 8.58
N CYS A 30 -11.44 0.24 8.87
CA CYS A 30 -11.44 -1.23 8.85
C CYS A 30 -11.75 -1.86 7.48
N VAL A 31 -11.57 -1.11 6.38
CA VAL A 31 -11.66 -1.62 5.02
C VAL A 31 -10.25 -2.02 4.55
N TYR A 32 -10.06 -3.30 4.25
CA TYR A 32 -8.74 -3.85 3.90
C TYR A 32 -8.18 -3.23 2.62
N GLU A 33 -9.02 -3.05 1.60
CA GLU A 33 -8.64 -2.47 0.31
C GLU A 33 -8.14 -1.03 0.48
N MET A 34 -8.78 -0.27 1.38
CA MET A 34 -8.37 1.10 1.72
C MET A 34 -7.05 1.10 2.50
N TYR A 35 -6.92 0.21 3.48
CA TYR A 35 -5.67 0.02 4.21
C TYR A 35 -4.50 -0.29 3.26
N GLN A 36 -4.70 -1.25 2.35
CA GLN A 36 -3.65 -1.74 1.47
C GLN A 36 -3.18 -0.66 0.49
N ARG A 37 -4.13 0.12 -0.05
CA ARG A 37 -3.83 1.23 -0.95
C ARG A 37 -3.13 2.38 -0.24
N ASN A 38 -3.58 2.74 0.96
CA ASN A 38 -2.96 3.79 1.75
C ASN A 38 -1.53 3.42 2.14
N LEU A 39 -1.33 2.21 2.66
CA LEU A 39 -0.01 1.71 3.03
C LEU A 39 0.92 1.65 1.81
N SER A 40 0.44 1.12 0.69
CA SER A 40 1.26 1.03 -0.53
C SER A 40 1.65 2.40 -1.07
N THR A 41 0.72 3.36 -1.07
CA THR A 41 1.00 4.75 -1.46
C THR A 41 2.02 5.42 -0.53
N ALA A 42 1.93 5.15 0.78
CA ALA A 42 2.92 5.65 1.74
C ALA A 42 4.31 5.03 1.48
N ILE A 43 4.37 3.73 1.19
CA ILE A 43 5.60 3.02 0.81
C ILE A 43 6.21 3.62 -0.46
N ASP A 44 5.41 3.94 -1.47
CA ASP A 44 5.90 4.55 -2.73
C ASP A 44 6.66 5.86 -2.47
N GLY A 45 6.21 6.67 -1.50
CA GLY A 45 6.92 7.86 -1.05
C GLY A 45 8.36 7.57 -0.64
N TYR A 46 8.57 6.51 0.16
CA TYR A 46 9.90 6.08 0.58
C TYR A 46 10.72 5.44 -0.54
N LEU A 47 10.08 4.69 -1.44
CA LEU A 47 10.76 4.08 -2.59
C LEU A 47 11.29 5.16 -3.56
N SER A 48 10.63 6.31 -3.65
CA SER A 48 11.05 7.40 -4.54
C SER A 48 12.42 8.00 -4.19
N GLU A 49 12.84 7.89 -2.93
CA GLU A 49 14.11 8.44 -2.41
C GLU A 49 15.29 7.45 -2.53
N LEU A 50 15.02 6.20 -2.90
CA LEU A 50 16.00 5.12 -2.93
C LEU A 50 16.76 5.03 -4.26
N THR A 51 17.99 4.52 -4.17
CA THR A 51 18.73 4.04 -5.35
C THR A 51 17.98 2.89 -6.01
N GLN A 52 18.23 2.64 -7.30
CA GLN A 52 17.56 1.55 -8.01
C GLN A 52 17.85 0.16 -7.40
N GLU A 53 19.06 -0.03 -6.86
CA GLU A 53 19.48 -1.29 -6.23
C GLU A 53 18.71 -1.53 -4.92
N ASP A 54 18.66 -0.52 -4.04
CA ASP A 54 17.94 -0.62 -2.77
C ASP A 54 16.43 -0.73 -2.98
N LYS A 55 15.90 -0.01 -3.97
CA LYS A 55 14.48 -0.05 -4.32
C LYS A 55 14.01 -1.47 -4.63
N ILE A 56 14.80 -2.26 -5.36
CA ILE A 56 14.45 -3.67 -5.66
C ILE A 56 14.33 -4.49 -4.37
N LYS A 57 15.30 -4.35 -3.46
CA LYS A 57 15.34 -5.08 -2.18
C LYS A 57 14.17 -4.67 -1.28
N VAL A 58 13.89 -3.36 -1.20
CA VAL A 58 12.82 -2.81 -0.37
C VAL A 58 11.43 -3.15 -0.93
N ILE A 59 11.25 -3.20 -2.26
CA ILE A 59 9.99 -3.69 -2.87
C ILE A 59 9.78 -5.18 -2.55
N GLN A 60 10.82 -6.01 -2.63
CA GLN A 60 10.71 -7.43 -2.28
C GLN A 60 10.29 -7.63 -0.82
N LEU A 61 10.88 -6.86 0.10
CA LEU A 61 10.46 -6.81 1.50
C LEU A 61 9.00 -6.38 1.64
N ALA A 62 8.61 -5.27 0.98
CA ALA A 62 7.28 -4.70 1.05
C ALA A 62 6.20 -5.70 0.57
N ARG A 63 6.48 -6.43 -0.52
CA ARG A 63 5.58 -7.47 -1.03
C ARG A 63 5.51 -8.69 -0.11
N ALA A 64 6.62 -9.08 0.50
CA ALA A 64 6.69 -10.28 1.32
C ALA A 64 6.05 -10.10 2.72
N GLU A 65 6.14 -8.91 3.30
CA GLU A 65 5.74 -8.68 4.70
C GLU A 65 4.55 -7.71 4.86
N PHE A 66 4.20 -6.93 3.83
CA PHE A 66 3.21 -5.85 3.91
C PHE A 66 2.21 -5.84 2.74
N ASP A 67 2.13 -6.94 1.99
CA ASP A 67 1.22 -7.14 0.84
C ASP A 67 1.30 -6.04 -0.25
N TYR A 68 2.42 -5.31 -0.33
CA TYR A 68 2.54 -4.12 -1.19
C TYR A 68 2.03 -4.35 -2.61
N ILE A 69 1.20 -3.42 -3.07
CA ILE A 69 0.66 -3.37 -4.44
C ILE A 69 1.16 -2.09 -5.13
N SER A 70 1.57 -2.22 -6.38
CA SER A 70 2.07 -1.10 -7.18
C SER A 70 0.96 -0.09 -7.54
N PRO A 71 1.33 1.16 -7.90
CA PRO A 71 0.38 2.14 -8.42
C PRO A 71 -0.47 1.61 -9.59
N GLU A 72 0.12 0.80 -10.48
CA GLU A 72 -0.56 0.18 -11.60
C GLU A 72 -1.59 -0.86 -11.13
N GLU A 73 -1.23 -1.73 -10.17
CA GLU A 73 -2.15 -2.70 -9.55
C GLU A 73 -3.31 -2.01 -8.81
N ILE A 74 -3.05 -0.89 -8.13
CA ILE A 74 -4.09 -0.07 -7.48
C ILE A 74 -5.07 0.49 -8.52
N THR A 75 -4.54 1.04 -9.61
CA THR A 75 -5.35 1.63 -10.69
C THR A 75 -6.24 0.57 -11.33
N GLU A 76 -5.69 -0.60 -11.61
CA GLU A 76 -6.47 -1.72 -12.16
C GLU A 76 -7.54 -2.23 -11.19
N ALA A 77 -7.23 -2.35 -9.90
CA ALA A 77 -8.20 -2.75 -8.89
C ALA A 77 -9.36 -1.73 -8.77
N ILE A 78 -9.09 -0.42 -8.88
CA ILE A 78 -10.14 0.61 -8.89
C ILE A 78 -11.01 0.47 -10.15
N ARG A 79 -10.38 0.23 -11.31
CA ARG A 79 -11.09 0.05 -12.58
C ARG A 79 -12.02 -1.16 -12.52
N GLN A 80 -11.53 -2.30 -12.03
CA GLN A 80 -12.33 -3.53 -11.86
C GLN A 80 -13.50 -3.33 -10.89
N ASN A 81 -13.25 -2.68 -9.74
CA ASN A 81 -14.32 -2.34 -8.81
C ASN A 81 -15.46 -1.56 -9.49
N GLN A 82 -15.11 -0.57 -10.32
CA GLN A 82 -16.11 0.22 -11.04
C GLN A 82 -16.87 -0.61 -12.08
N GLU A 83 -16.20 -1.52 -12.79
CA GLU A 83 -16.83 -2.45 -13.74
C GLU A 83 -17.82 -3.40 -13.05
N ASP A 84 -17.49 -3.82 -11.82
CA ASP A 84 -18.30 -4.72 -10.99
C ASP A 84 -19.41 -3.98 -10.20
N GLY A 85 -19.49 -2.64 -10.33
CA GLY A 85 -20.51 -1.82 -9.66
C GLY A 85 -20.16 -1.39 -8.23
N TYR A 86 -18.93 -1.66 -7.77
CA TYR A 86 -18.40 -1.13 -6.51
C TYR A 86 -17.89 0.30 -6.66
N CYS A 87 -17.85 1.03 -5.56
CA CYS A 87 -17.22 2.35 -5.54
C CYS A 87 -15.69 2.23 -5.66
N SER A 88 -15.02 3.35 -5.91
CA SER A 88 -13.55 3.40 -5.95
C SER A 88 -12.90 2.97 -4.64
N HIS A 89 -13.63 2.88 -3.53
CA HIS A 89 -13.12 2.39 -2.23
C HIS A 89 -13.32 0.88 -2.02
N GLY A 90 -13.87 0.16 -3.01
CA GLY A 90 -14.07 -1.30 -2.95
C GLY A 90 -15.28 -1.75 -2.16
N LEU A 91 -16.25 -0.86 -1.94
CA LEU A 91 -17.50 -1.17 -1.23
C LEU A 91 -18.70 -0.99 -2.18
N ASP A 92 -19.83 -1.62 -1.84
CA ASP A 92 -21.11 -1.25 -2.44
C ASP A 92 -21.31 0.27 -2.25
N PRO A 93 -21.63 1.04 -3.31
CA PRO A 93 -21.79 2.49 -3.21
C PRO A 93 -22.76 2.91 -2.11
N ASN A 94 -23.85 2.15 -1.90
CA ASN A 94 -24.88 2.42 -0.90
C ASN A 94 -24.46 2.03 0.53
N CYS A 95 -23.35 1.31 0.69
CA CYS A 95 -22.79 0.93 1.99
C CYS A 95 -21.48 1.66 2.31
N CYS A 96 -20.98 2.49 1.40
CA CYS A 96 -19.73 3.20 1.60
C CYS A 96 -19.91 4.33 2.63
N PRO A 97 -19.14 4.38 3.73
CA PRO A 97 -19.28 5.40 4.77
C PRO A 97 -18.91 6.82 4.29
N LEU A 98 -18.32 6.94 3.10
CA LEU A 98 -18.01 8.21 2.45
C LEU A 98 -19.17 8.75 1.59
N GLY A 99 -20.32 8.06 1.55
CA GLY A 99 -21.51 8.52 0.82
C GLY A 99 -21.42 8.37 -0.69
N CYS A 100 -20.71 7.36 -1.19
CA CYS A 100 -20.53 7.18 -2.64
C CYS A 100 -21.83 6.89 -3.42
N GLY A 101 -22.87 6.39 -2.74
CA GLY A 101 -24.19 6.13 -3.33
C GLY A 101 -25.14 7.33 -3.29
N ASP A 102 -24.75 8.44 -2.64
CA ASP A 102 -25.58 9.64 -2.48
C ASP A 102 -25.40 10.65 -3.64
N ILE A 103 -24.86 10.21 -4.79
CA ILE A 103 -24.38 11.04 -5.92
C ILE A 103 -25.41 11.08 -7.07
#